data_AF-A0AAN6TRZ1-F1
#
_entry.id   AF-A0AAN6TRZ1-F1
#
_cell.length_a   1.000
_cell.length_b   1.000
_cell.length_c   1.000
_cell.angle_alpha   90.00
_cell.angle_beta   90.00
_cell.angle_gamma   90.00
#
_symmetry.space_group_name_H-M   'P 1'
#
loop_
_entity.id
_entity.type
_entity.pdbx_description
1 polymer ?
#
loop_
_entity_poly.entity_id
_entity_poly.type
_entity_poly.pdbx_seq_one_letter_code
_entity_poly.pdbx_strand_id
1 'polypeptide(L)'
;MFDEWRGTAVYLSSNTKPRVLQLLLVCDVGQKEVEAAEQAVAPLLLLPELKDCHVRLCSNPNTQLRQLAQNAALQASRKLAPEPASQSSCSRLLNLPRELRIRILEYTDLVARRR
;
A
#
# COMPACT_ATOMS: atom_id res chain seq x y z
N MET A 1 7.48 -7.83 20.77
CA MET A 1 6.89 -6.88 19.79
C MET A 1 5.94 -7.59 18.82
N PHE A 2 6.37 -8.59 18.03
CA PHE A 2 5.45 -9.29 17.12
C PHE A 2 4.36 -10.10 17.83
N ASP A 3 4.62 -10.62 19.03
CA ASP A 3 3.61 -11.33 19.83
C ASP A 3 2.48 -10.41 20.32
N GLU A 4 2.83 -9.18 20.73
CA GLU A 4 1.85 -8.16 21.13
C GLU A 4 1.01 -7.71 19.93
N TRP A 5 1.65 -7.54 18.77
CA TRP A 5 0.93 -7.27 17.52
C TRP A 5 -0.02 -8.40 17.16
N ARG A 6 0.42 -9.66 17.26
CA ARG A 6 -0.43 -10.83 17.04
C ARG A 6 -1.61 -10.87 18.03
N GLY A 7 -1.36 -10.63 19.32
CA GLY A 7 -2.42 -10.55 20.33
C GLY A 7 -3.43 -9.44 20.02
N THR A 8 -2.94 -8.29 19.56
CA THR A 8 -3.78 -7.17 19.12
C THR A 8 -4.62 -7.54 17.90
N ALA A 9 -4.04 -8.23 16.91
CA ALA A 9 -4.79 -8.68 15.74
C ALA A 9 -5.89 -9.68 16.10
N VAL A 10 -5.62 -10.60 17.03
CA VAL A 10 -6.64 -11.55 17.56
C VAL A 10 -7.76 -10.82 18.32
N TYR A 11 -7.40 -9.82 19.12
CA TYR A 11 -8.38 -9.00 19.81
C TYR A 11 -9.25 -8.22 18.81
N LEU A 12 -8.63 -7.57 17.82
CA LEU A 12 -9.33 -6.83 16.78
C LEU A 12 -10.24 -7.75 15.98
N SER A 13 -9.78 -8.94 15.59
CA SER A 13 -10.58 -9.87 14.79
C SER A 13 -11.85 -10.33 15.49
N SER A 14 -11.81 -10.44 16.82
CA SER A 14 -12.97 -10.84 17.63
C SER A 14 -13.96 -9.70 17.88
N ASN A 15 -13.51 -8.44 17.77
CA ASN A 15 -14.30 -7.26 18.15
C ASN A 15 -14.70 -6.36 16.96
N THR A 16 -14.18 -6.61 15.76
CA THR A 16 -14.50 -5.82 14.56
C THR A 16 -15.33 -6.59 13.55
N LYS A 17 -16.28 -5.89 12.95
CA LYS A 17 -17.08 -6.40 11.84
C LYS A 17 -16.28 -6.29 10.52
N PRO A 18 -16.48 -7.21 9.56
CA PRO A 18 -15.90 -7.09 8.23
C PRO A 18 -16.25 -5.76 7.56
N ARG A 19 -15.33 -5.24 6.74
CA ARG A 19 -15.42 -4.02 5.92
C ARG A 19 -15.63 -2.71 6.69
N VAL A 20 -15.35 -2.70 7.99
CA VAL A 20 -15.43 -1.48 8.82
C VAL A 20 -14.04 -0.89 9.08
N LEU A 21 -13.06 -1.75 9.36
CA LEU A 21 -11.73 -1.33 9.78
C LEU A 21 -10.88 -0.87 8.58
N GLN A 22 -10.25 0.29 8.73
CA GLN A 22 -9.19 0.77 7.84
C GLN A 22 -7.87 0.71 8.61
N LEU A 23 -6.85 0.10 8.03
CA LEU A 23 -5.59 -0.16 8.71
C LEU A 23 -4.40 0.33 7.89
N LEU A 24 -3.49 1.05 8.54
CA LEU A 24 -2.19 1.42 8.02
C LEU A 24 -1.12 0.76 8.90
N LEU A 25 -0.37 -0.20 8.34
CA LEU A 25 0.75 -0.85 9.00
C LEU A 25 2.06 -0.27 8.45
N VAL A 26 2.86 0.32 9.33
CA VAL A 26 4.21 0.81 9.00
C VAL A 26 5.21 0.07 9.87
N CYS A 27 6.07 -0.72 9.24
CA CYS A 27 7.12 -1.49 9.90
C CYS A 27 8.36 -1.48 8.99
N ASP A 28 9.22 -0.49 9.16
CA ASP A 28 10.41 -0.35 8.33
C ASP A 28 11.48 -1.34 8.80
N VAL A 29 11.64 -2.44 8.06
CA VAL A 29 12.67 -3.47 8.33
C VAL A 29 13.92 -3.26 7.48
N GLY A 30 15.04 -3.83 7.91
CA GLY A 30 16.27 -3.85 7.13
C GLY A 30 16.10 -4.55 5.78
N GLN A 31 16.86 -4.15 4.76
CA GLN A 31 16.73 -4.71 3.40
C GLN A 31 16.93 -6.23 3.32
N LYS A 32 17.65 -6.82 4.30
CA LYS A 32 17.93 -8.26 4.38
C LYS A 32 17.01 -9.00 5.35
N GLU A 33 16.11 -8.29 6.04
CA GLU A 33 15.26 -8.84 7.11
C GLU A 33 13.87 -9.21 6.57
N VAL A 34 13.84 -10.02 5.51
CA VAL A 34 12.58 -10.44 4.88
C VAL A 34 11.71 -11.24 5.85
N GLU A 35 12.32 -12.10 6.67
CA GLU A 35 11.60 -12.88 7.69
C GLU A 35 10.88 -11.99 8.72
N ALA A 36 11.52 -10.90 9.16
CA ALA A 36 10.89 -9.94 10.06
C ALA A 36 9.70 -9.23 9.39
N ALA A 37 9.83 -8.93 8.09
CA ALA A 37 8.75 -8.35 7.29
C ALA A 37 7.56 -9.31 7.17
N GLU A 38 7.81 -10.60 6.97
CA GLU A 38 6.77 -11.65 6.93
C GLU A 38 6.07 -11.79 8.28
N GLN A 39 6.82 -11.77 9.38
CA GLN A 39 6.26 -11.79 10.73
C GLN A 39 5.41 -10.55 11.04
N ALA A 40 5.77 -9.39 10.49
CA ALA A 40 4.99 -8.16 10.65
C ALA A 40 3.63 -8.23 9.95
N VAL A 41 3.57 -8.83 8.76
CA VAL A 41 2.33 -8.91 7.97
C VAL A 41 1.46 -10.13 8.32
N ALA A 42 2.03 -11.20 8.89
CA ALA A 42 1.29 -12.42 9.19
C ALA A 42 0.00 -12.21 10.01
N PRO A 43 -0.04 -11.32 11.03
CA PRO A 43 -1.27 -11.09 11.79
C PRO A 43 -2.39 -10.41 11.00
N LEU A 44 -2.09 -9.76 9.86
CA LEU A 44 -3.14 -9.18 9.00
C LEU A 44 -4.10 -10.23 8.45
N LEU A 45 -3.64 -11.47 8.30
CA LEU A 45 -4.45 -12.60 7.84
C LEU A 45 -5.47 -13.07 8.88
N LEU A 46 -5.27 -12.71 10.16
CA LEU A 46 -6.19 -13.04 11.23
C LEU A 46 -7.39 -12.07 11.29
N LEU A 47 -7.26 -10.90 10.67
CA LEU A 47 -8.29 -9.87 10.69
C LEU A 47 -9.44 -10.25 9.75
N PRO A 48 -10.69 -9.87 10.09
CA PRO A 48 -11.79 -9.91 9.13
C PRO A 48 -11.47 -8.99 7.96
N GLU A 49 -12.17 -9.19 6.84
CA GLU A 49 -11.99 -8.38 5.62
C GLU A 49 -11.94 -6.89 5.96
N LEU A 50 -10.83 -6.23 5.63
CA LEU A 50 -10.64 -4.81 5.91
C LEU A 50 -11.33 -3.95 4.85
N LYS A 51 -11.84 -2.79 5.24
CA LYS A 51 -12.36 -1.78 4.30
C LYS A 51 -11.23 -1.28 3.40
N ASP A 52 -10.09 -1.01 4.01
CA ASP A 52 -8.86 -0.64 3.32
C ASP A 52 -7.65 -1.02 4.15
N CYS A 53 -6.56 -1.40 3.47
CA CYS A 53 -5.31 -1.82 4.11
C CYS A 53 -4.14 -1.24 3.34
N HIS A 54 -3.24 -0.55 4.06
CA HIS A 54 -2.00 -0.01 3.53
C HIS A 54 -0.85 -0.57 4.35
N VAL A 55 0.17 -1.08 3.68
CA VAL A 55 1.33 -1.69 4.34
C VAL A 55 2.61 -1.04 3.80
N ARG A 56 3.49 -0.59 4.68
CA ARG A 56 4.84 -0.13 4.36
C ARG A 56 5.85 -0.95 5.16
N LEU A 57 6.72 -1.68 4.44
CA LEU A 57 7.74 -2.55 5.03
C LEU A 57 9.16 -1.99 4.93
N CYS A 58 9.37 -0.93 4.17
CA CYS A 58 10.68 -0.34 3.97
C CYS A 58 10.59 1.15 3.64
N SER A 59 11.51 1.94 4.18
CA SER A 59 11.68 3.35 3.81
C SER A 59 12.38 3.53 2.46
N ASN A 60 13.25 2.58 2.10
CA ASN A 60 14.02 2.59 0.85
C ASN A 60 13.40 1.63 -0.16
N PRO A 61 13.52 1.91 -1.48
CA PRO A 61 12.95 1.05 -2.50
C PRO A 61 13.58 -0.36 -2.46
N ASN A 62 12.76 -1.34 -2.09
CA ASN A 62 13.10 -2.77 -2.16
C ASN A 62 11.92 -3.48 -2.82
N THR A 63 12.16 -4.07 -3.99
CA THR A 63 11.12 -4.71 -4.81
C THR A 63 10.44 -5.87 -4.08
N GLN A 64 11.20 -6.68 -3.36
CA GLN A 64 10.70 -7.86 -2.67
C GLN A 64 9.81 -7.49 -1.48
N LEU A 65 10.26 -6.54 -0.65
CA LEU A 65 9.47 -6.01 0.47
C LEU A 65 8.22 -5.27 -0.01
N ARG A 66 8.32 -4.54 -1.13
CA ARG A 66 7.17 -3.88 -1.75
C ARG A 66 6.13 -4.90 -2.23
N GLN A 67 6.55 -5.98 -2.88
CA GLN A 67 5.65 -7.05 -3.31
C GLN A 67 4.98 -7.73 -2.12
N LEU A 68 5.74 -8.02 -1.06
CA LEU A 68 5.20 -8.59 0.18
C LEU A 68 4.14 -7.68 0.81
N ALA A 69 4.43 -6.38 0.92
CA ALA A 69 3.49 -5.39 1.45
C ALA A 69 2.20 -5.30 0.62
N GLN A 70 2.32 -5.27 -0.71
CA GLN A 70 1.17 -5.23 -1.62
C GLN A 70 0.32 -6.50 -1.51
N ASN A 71 0.95 -7.68 -1.51
CA ASN A 71 0.24 -8.94 -1.38
C ASN A 71 -0.50 -9.04 -0.04
N ALA A 72 0.15 -8.66 1.06
CA ALA A 72 -0.48 -8.64 2.38
C ALA A 72 -1.69 -7.70 2.44
N ALA A 73 -1.56 -6.49 1.89
CA ALA A 73 -2.65 -5.50 1.85
C ALA A 73 -3.87 -5.99 1.03
N LEU A 74 -3.60 -6.61 -0.13
CA LEU A 74 -4.65 -7.17 -1.00
C LEU A 74 -5.37 -8.34 -0.32
N GLN A 75 -4.61 -9.26 0.27
CA GLN A 75 -5.17 -10.40 1.01
C GLN A 75 -6.02 -9.95 2.19
N ALA A 76 -5.53 -9.01 3.00
CA ALA A 76 -6.27 -8.49 4.15
C ALA A 76 -7.56 -7.75 3.77
N SER A 77 -7.57 -7.10 2.61
CA SER A 77 -8.77 -6.44 2.08
C SER A 77 -9.70 -7.38 1.29
N ARG A 78 -9.31 -8.65 1.09
CA ARG A 78 -9.94 -9.61 0.14
C ARG A 78 -10.30 -8.99 -1.21
N LYS A 79 -9.55 -7.97 -1.63
CA LYS A 79 -9.62 -7.47 -2.99
C LYS A 79 -8.95 -8.56 -3.82
N LEU A 80 -9.78 -9.35 -4.54
CA LEU A 80 -9.29 -10.18 -5.66
C LEU A 80 -8.24 -9.35 -6.39
N ALA A 81 -7.08 -9.97 -6.64
CA ALA A 81 -5.90 -9.35 -7.24
C ALA A 81 -6.35 -8.27 -8.23
N PRO A 82 -5.77 -7.05 -8.17
CA PRO A 82 -6.20 -6.00 -9.08
C PRO A 82 -6.13 -6.61 -10.48
N GLU A 83 -7.31 -6.75 -11.12
CA GLU A 83 -7.44 -6.66 -12.57
C GLU A 83 -6.37 -5.66 -12.99
N PRO A 84 -5.45 -6.00 -13.90
CA PRO A 84 -4.30 -5.16 -14.20
C PRO A 84 -4.86 -3.79 -14.52
N ALA A 85 -4.79 -2.90 -13.53
CA ALA A 85 -5.37 -1.59 -13.61
C ALA A 85 -4.42 -0.84 -14.50
N SER A 86 -4.62 -1.02 -15.82
CA SER A 86 -4.70 0.04 -16.79
C SER A 86 -4.23 1.34 -16.16
N GLN A 87 -2.95 1.63 -16.37
CA GLN A 87 -2.27 2.92 -16.55
C GLN A 87 -3.16 4.18 -16.44
N SER A 88 -3.95 4.33 -15.37
CA SER A 88 -4.98 5.35 -15.23
C SER A 88 -4.55 6.50 -14.32
N SER A 89 -3.25 6.58 -14.00
CA SER A 89 -2.65 7.84 -13.56
C SER A 89 -2.54 8.85 -14.72
N CYS A 90 -2.52 8.40 -15.98
CA CYS A 90 -2.49 9.29 -17.15
C CYS A 90 -3.83 9.99 -17.38
N SER A 91 -4.94 9.32 -17.05
CA SER A 91 -6.30 9.84 -17.27
C SER A 91 -6.62 11.06 -16.40
N ARG A 92 -6.09 11.14 -15.16
CA ARG A 92 -6.37 12.27 -14.26
C ARG A 92 -5.73 13.56 -14.74
N LEU A 93 -4.53 13.51 -15.32
CA LEU A 93 -3.88 14.69 -15.89
C LEU A 93 -4.58 15.15 -17.17
N LEU A 94 -5.03 14.22 -18.02
CA LEU A 94 -5.73 14.51 -19.27
C LEU A 94 -7.13 15.11 -19.06
N ASN A 95 -7.76 14.83 -17.92
CA ASN A 95 -9.07 15.38 -17.54
C ASN A 95 -9.00 16.82 -17.01
N LEU A 96 -7.81 17.40 -16.84
CA LEU A 96 -7.67 18.78 -16.37
C LEU A 96 -7.81 19.79 -17.52
N PRO A 97 -8.40 20.97 -17.26
CA PRO A 97 -8.34 22.12 -18.16
C PRO A 97 -6.91 22.38 -18.65
N ARG A 98 -6.78 22.84 -19.89
CA ARG A 98 -5.48 22.98 -20.57
C ARG A 98 -4.51 23.86 -19.78
N GLU A 99 -5.01 24.87 -19.10
CA GLU A 99 -4.28 25.83 -18.27
C GLU A 99 -3.62 25.15 -17.07
N LEU A 100 -4.34 24.22 -16.41
CA LEU A 100 -3.81 23.47 -15.27
C LEU A 100 -2.77 22.45 -15.71
N ARG A 101 -2.96 21.82 -16.87
CA ARG A 101 -1.94 20.91 -17.44
C ARG A 101 -0.64 21.64 -17.72
N ILE A 102 -0.71 22.83 -18.32
CA ILE A 102 0.48 23.64 -18.61
C ILE A 102 1.17 24.07 -17.31
N ARG A 103 0.42 24.53 -16.30
CA ARG A 103 1.01 24.87 -14.99
C ARG A 103 1.70 23.67 -14.35
N ILE A 104 1.09 22.49 -14.36
CA ILE A 104 1.74 21.28 -13.82
C ILE A 104 3.02 20.95 -14.59
N LEU A 105 3.02 21.13 -15.92
CA LEU A 105 4.21 20.96 -16.76
C LEU A 105 5.29 22.02 -16.49
N GLU A 106 4.94 23.24 -16.08
CA GLU A 106 5.91 24.27 -15.67
C GLU A 106 6.63 23.88 -14.36
N TYR A 107 5.95 23.19 -13.45
CA TYR A 107 6.52 22.73 -12.16
C TYR A 107 7.16 21.34 -12.24
N THR A 108 7.11 20.68 -13.40
CA THR A 108 7.85 19.44 -13.63
C THR A 108 9.00 19.75 -14.57
N ASP A 109 10.20 19.34 -14.21
CA ASP A 109 11.44 19.62 -14.96
C ASP A 109 11.51 18.89 -16.34
N LEU A 110 10.35 18.49 -16.87
CA LEU A 110 10.12 17.74 -18.10
C LEU A 110 9.94 18.64 -19.33
N VAL A 111 10.28 19.93 -19.24
CA VAL A 111 10.40 20.78 -20.41
C VAL A 111 11.68 20.37 -21.15
N ALA A 112 11.55 19.40 -22.05
CA ALA A 112 12.58 19.10 -23.04
C ALA A 112 12.94 20.42 -23.75
N ARG A 113 14.20 20.85 -23.60
CA ARG A 113 14.76 22.01 -24.29
C ARG A 113 14.43 21.93 -25.79
N ARG A 114 13.63 22.86 -26.28
CA ARG A 114 13.51 23.10 -27.73
C ARG A 114 14.87 23.55 -28.26
N ARG A 115 15.42 22.82 -29.23
CA ARG A 115 16.30 23.36 -30.26
C ARG A 115 15.50 23.49 -31.54
#